data_AF-A0ABD2RT74-F1
#
_entry.id   AF-A0ABD2RT74-F1
#
_cell.length_a   1.000
_cell.length_b   1.000
_cell.length_c   1.000
_cell.angle_alpha   90.00
_cell.angle_beta   90.00
_cell.angle_gamma   90.00
#
_symmetry.space_group_name_H-M   'P 1'
#
loop_
_entity.id
_entity.type
_entity.pdbx_description
1 polymer ?
#
loop_
_entity_poly.entity_id
_entity_poly.type
_entity_poly.pdbx_seq_one_letter_code
_entity_poly.pdbx_strand_id
1 'polypeptide(L)'
;MHVLQLTKFDYRLANDLDKELQKLRCRVNYHALRFTKPIRNFGQKLVVRMRKMARRFVAVHLRFEPDMLAFSGCYYGGGDKERYELAEIRKRWATLPELIPDEERTRGRCPLTPHEVGLMLRALGFKNDTYLYVASGEVYGGEKTLQPLKELFPNFYTKEIVAGDELKPFLPYSSRLAAIDYVVCDESDVFVANNNGNMAKILAGSRRYMGHKRTIRPNAKRLGALFQARNKMNWDTFSRKVKSCQSGFMGEPEEVRPGRGEFHEYPSSCICKTPFNHSNFIEKYNNHTSSTNPSLLDSRYRYIHNSSDLDEKILQKLY
;
A
#
# COMPACT_ATOMS: atom_id res chain seq x y z
N MET A 1 -5.30 25.55 -34.85
CA MET A 1 -4.92 24.84 -33.62
C MET A 1 -5.48 23.43 -33.71
N HIS A 2 -4.63 22.41 -33.85
CA HIS A 2 -5.09 21.01 -33.92
C HIS A 2 -5.08 20.42 -32.51
N VAL A 3 -6.19 19.84 -32.07
CA VAL A 3 -6.30 19.15 -30.79
C VAL A 3 -6.35 17.65 -31.06
N LEU A 4 -5.47 16.89 -30.42
CA LEU A 4 -5.43 15.42 -30.50
C LEU A 4 -5.93 14.83 -29.18
N GLN A 5 -7.00 14.03 -29.24
CA GLN A 5 -7.49 13.26 -28.10
C GLN A 5 -7.05 11.80 -28.22
N LEU A 6 -6.18 11.36 -27.29
CA LEU A 6 -5.78 9.97 -27.20
C LEU A 6 -6.72 9.23 -26.24
N THR A 7 -7.46 8.24 -26.74
CA THR A 7 -8.26 7.33 -25.92
C THR A 7 -7.46 6.07 -25.57
N LYS A 8 -7.74 5.46 -24.41
CA LYS A 8 -7.12 4.19 -23.95
C LYS A 8 -5.59 4.24 -23.82
N PHE A 9 -5.07 5.13 -22.97
CA PHE A 9 -3.62 5.35 -22.76
C PHE A 9 -3.03 4.53 -21.59
N ASP A 10 -3.86 3.80 -20.86
CA ASP A 10 -3.56 3.05 -19.65
C ASP A 10 -2.48 1.96 -19.83
N TYR A 11 -2.28 1.46 -21.05
CA TYR A 11 -1.27 0.44 -21.38
C TYR A 11 -0.09 0.96 -22.23
N ARG A 12 0.02 2.28 -22.48
CA ARG A 12 0.91 2.82 -23.51
C ARG A 12 2.20 3.46 -22.98
N LEU A 13 2.42 3.49 -21.67
CA LEU A 13 3.63 4.09 -21.10
C LEU A 13 4.78 3.07 -21.13
N ALA A 14 5.81 3.36 -21.92
CA ALA A 14 7.03 2.55 -21.95
C ALA A 14 7.67 2.52 -20.56
N ASN A 15 8.06 1.31 -20.12
CA ASN A 15 8.83 1.14 -18.89
C ASN A 15 10.33 1.23 -19.13
N ASP A 16 10.78 0.92 -20.35
CA ASP A 16 12.16 1.14 -20.79
C ASP A 16 12.26 2.56 -21.38
N LEU A 17 12.77 3.47 -20.58
CA LEU A 17 12.98 4.88 -20.92
C LEU A 17 14.44 5.18 -20.62
N ASP A 18 15.02 6.16 -21.33
CA ASP A 18 16.35 6.64 -21.02
C ASP A 18 16.44 7.17 -19.57
N LYS A 19 17.67 7.30 -19.09
CA LYS A 19 17.94 7.66 -17.70
C LYS A 19 17.36 9.01 -17.30
N GLU A 20 17.35 10.00 -18.18
CA GLU A 20 16.85 11.34 -17.85
C GLU A 20 15.32 11.37 -17.82
N LEU A 21 14.66 10.67 -18.75
CA LEU A 21 13.22 10.46 -18.73
C LEU A 21 12.76 9.65 -17.51
N GLN A 22 13.53 8.65 -17.08
CA GLN A 22 13.24 7.94 -15.83
C GLN A 22 13.32 8.88 -14.63
N LYS A 23 14.38 9.71 -14.51
CA LYS A 23 14.48 10.70 -13.43
C LYS A 23 13.32 11.70 -13.45
N LEU A 24 12.92 12.16 -14.64
CA LEU A 24 11.75 13.02 -14.79
C LEU A 24 10.48 12.29 -14.32
N ARG A 25 10.27 11.04 -14.75
CA ARG A 25 9.16 10.18 -14.32
C ARG A 25 9.12 10.05 -12.80
N CYS A 26 10.26 9.86 -12.14
CA CYS A 26 10.37 9.83 -10.67
C CYS A 26 9.92 11.15 -10.03
N ARG A 27 10.43 12.29 -10.52
CA ARG A 27 10.07 13.61 -9.99
C ARG A 27 8.59 13.90 -10.19
N VAL A 28 8.03 13.55 -11.34
CA VAL A 28 6.60 13.74 -11.60
C VAL A 28 5.75 12.87 -10.66
N ASN A 29 6.02 11.56 -10.59
CA ASN A 29 5.20 10.64 -9.82
C ASN A 29 5.26 10.87 -8.31
N TYR A 30 6.43 11.19 -7.77
CA TYR A 30 6.62 11.28 -6.32
C TYR A 30 6.65 12.72 -5.78
N HIS A 31 6.96 13.73 -6.62
CA HIS A 31 7.02 15.12 -6.17
C HIS A 31 5.93 16.00 -6.78
N ALA A 32 5.62 15.88 -8.07
CA ALA A 32 4.65 16.78 -8.71
C ALA A 32 3.20 16.35 -8.48
N LEU A 33 2.92 15.04 -8.63
CA LEU A 33 1.59 14.50 -8.37
C LEU A 33 1.30 14.51 -6.86
N ARG A 34 0.40 15.41 -6.46
CA ARG A 34 -0.01 15.59 -5.07
C ARG A 34 -1.50 15.75 -5.00
N PHE A 35 -2.13 15.18 -3.98
CA PHE A 35 -3.51 15.50 -3.67
C PHE A 35 -3.66 16.98 -3.32
N THR A 36 -4.87 17.50 -3.51
CA THR A 36 -5.21 18.88 -3.14
C THR A 36 -5.04 19.09 -1.64
N LYS A 37 -4.79 20.36 -1.24
CA LYS A 37 -4.58 20.72 0.18
C LYS A 37 -5.67 20.19 1.12
N PRO A 38 -6.98 20.26 0.79
CA PRO A 38 -8.02 19.73 1.67
C PRO A 38 -7.86 18.23 1.97
N ILE A 39 -7.57 17.41 0.96
CA ILE A 39 -7.38 15.96 1.12
C ILE A 39 -6.13 15.68 1.95
N ARG A 40 -5.00 16.34 1.62
CA ARG A 40 -3.74 16.13 2.34
C ARG A 40 -3.85 16.51 3.81
N ASN A 41 -4.41 17.70 4.09
CA ASN A 41 -4.57 18.18 5.46
C ASN A 41 -5.49 17.27 6.26
N PHE A 42 -6.57 16.80 5.64
CA PHE A 42 -7.50 15.89 6.31
C PHE A 42 -6.90 14.50 6.57
N GLY A 43 -6.23 13.91 5.58
CA GLY A 43 -5.52 12.64 5.76
C GLY A 43 -4.46 12.72 6.85
N GLN A 44 -3.66 13.80 6.87
CA GLN A 44 -2.67 14.03 7.94
C GLN A 44 -3.32 14.22 9.32
N LYS A 45 -4.49 14.86 9.37
CA LYS A 45 -5.27 14.96 10.61
C LYS A 45 -5.66 13.57 11.14
N LEU A 46 -6.08 12.64 10.28
CA LEU A 46 -6.38 11.26 10.68
C LEU A 46 -5.12 10.52 11.13
N VAL A 47 -3.98 10.70 10.46
CA VAL A 47 -2.68 10.15 10.89
C VAL A 47 -2.31 10.61 12.29
N VAL A 48 -2.43 11.92 12.58
CA VAL A 48 -2.16 12.47 13.91
C VAL A 48 -3.09 11.85 14.96
N ARG A 49 -4.37 11.65 14.65
CA ARG A 49 -5.31 10.98 15.57
C ARG A 49 -4.93 9.53 15.83
N MET A 50 -4.60 8.77 14.80
CA MET A 50 -4.09 7.40 14.95
C MET A 50 -2.84 7.38 15.83
N ARG A 51 -1.89 8.30 15.60
CA ARG A 51 -0.65 8.39 16.38
C ARG A 51 -0.84 8.83 17.83
N LYS A 52 -1.91 9.57 18.13
CA LYS A 52 -2.31 9.88 19.52
C LYS A 52 -2.83 8.66 20.27
N MET A 53 -3.49 7.73 19.57
CA MET A 53 -3.98 6.49 20.17
C MET A 53 -2.87 5.45 20.32
N ALA A 54 -1.96 5.37 19.35
CA ALA A 54 -0.81 4.47 19.41
C ALA A 54 0.39 5.04 18.67
N ARG A 55 1.59 4.97 19.26
CA ARG A 55 2.83 5.47 18.65
C ARG A 55 3.07 4.89 17.25
N ARG A 56 2.71 3.62 17.04
CA ARG A 56 2.81 2.90 15.78
C ARG A 56 1.47 2.25 15.43
N PHE A 57 1.12 2.24 14.15
CA PHE A 57 -0.09 1.56 13.67
C PHE A 57 0.14 0.91 12.31
N VAL A 58 -0.70 -0.08 12.00
CA VAL A 58 -0.70 -0.79 10.73
C VAL A 58 -1.89 -0.31 9.90
N ALA A 59 -1.66 0.09 8.65
CA ALA A 59 -2.74 0.34 7.72
C ALA A 59 -3.02 -0.91 6.88
N VAL A 60 -4.27 -1.34 6.85
CA VAL A 60 -4.74 -2.48 6.05
C VAL A 60 -5.67 -1.98 4.96
N HIS A 61 -5.31 -2.17 3.70
CA HIS A 61 -6.18 -1.91 2.57
C HIS A 61 -6.94 -3.18 2.18
N LEU A 62 -8.26 -3.14 2.35
CA LEU A 62 -9.17 -4.23 1.98
C LEU A 62 -9.90 -3.86 0.68
N ARG A 63 -9.38 -4.35 -0.44
CA ARG A 63 -10.11 -4.38 -1.72
C ARG A 63 -10.99 -5.64 -1.75
N PHE A 64 -12.09 -5.61 -1.02
CA PHE A 64 -13.05 -6.72 -0.88
C PHE A 64 -14.48 -6.27 -1.24
N GLU A 65 -14.59 -5.36 -2.20
CA GLU A 65 -15.85 -4.82 -2.70
C GLU A 65 -16.51 -5.76 -3.72
N PRO A 66 -17.85 -5.73 -3.86
CA PRO A 66 -18.58 -6.67 -4.71
C PRO A 66 -18.10 -6.69 -6.17
N ASP A 67 -17.71 -5.54 -6.73
CA ASP A 67 -17.18 -5.43 -8.10
C ASP A 67 -15.83 -6.15 -8.25
N MET A 68 -14.94 -6.03 -7.25
CA MET A 68 -13.66 -6.72 -7.25
C MET A 68 -13.86 -8.24 -7.15
N LEU A 69 -14.78 -8.70 -6.30
CA LEU A 69 -15.04 -10.12 -6.12
C LEU A 69 -15.66 -10.73 -7.39
N ALA A 70 -16.68 -10.07 -7.95
CA ALA A 70 -17.30 -10.44 -9.21
C ALA A 70 -16.28 -10.49 -10.38
N PHE A 71 -15.39 -9.51 -10.45
CA PHE A 71 -14.31 -9.47 -11.45
C PHE A 71 -13.33 -10.64 -11.28
N SER A 72 -12.96 -10.97 -10.04
CA SER A 72 -12.03 -12.07 -9.75
C SER A 72 -12.62 -13.46 -10.04
N GLY A 73 -13.95 -13.61 -10.02
CA GLY A 73 -14.64 -14.88 -10.27
C GLY A 73 -14.44 -15.92 -9.16
N CYS A 74 -13.93 -15.51 -8.00
CA CYS A 74 -13.63 -16.39 -6.88
C CYS A 74 -14.87 -16.74 -6.06
N TYR A 75 -14.83 -17.89 -5.39
CA TYR A 75 -15.83 -18.32 -4.41
C TYR A 75 -15.26 -18.22 -2.99
N TYR A 76 -16.03 -17.63 -2.08
CA TYR A 76 -15.64 -17.33 -0.70
C TYR A 76 -16.49 -18.07 0.35
N GLY A 77 -17.34 -19.01 -0.08
CA GLY A 77 -18.08 -19.89 0.82
C GLY A 77 -19.49 -19.40 1.20
N GLY A 78 -20.01 -18.35 0.54
CA GLY A 78 -21.33 -17.78 0.79
C GLY A 78 -22.51 -18.49 0.13
N GLY A 79 -22.29 -19.67 -0.46
CA GLY A 79 -23.34 -20.50 -1.07
C GLY A 79 -23.94 -19.89 -2.34
N ASP A 80 -25.14 -20.34 -2.71
CA ASP A 80 -25.81 -19.95 -3.95
C ASP A 80 -26.14 -18.46 -4.00
N LYS A 81 -26.37 -17.84 -2.84
CA LYS A 81 -26.58 -16.40 -2.73
C LYS A 81 -25.37 -15.61 -3.25
N GLU A 82 -24.15 -15.95 -2.77
CA GLU A 82 -22.92 -15.31 -3.24
C GLU A 82 -22.71 -15.53 -4.73
N ARG A 83 -22.90 -16.78 -5.19
CA ARG A 83 -22.73 -17.13 -6.60
C ARG A 83 -23.65 -16.30 -7.50
N TYR A 84 -24.91 -16.18 -7.12
CA TYR A 84 -25.89 -15.40 -7.87
C TYR A 84 -25.56 -13.90 -7.87
N GLU A 85 -25.36 -13.30 -6.69
CA GLU A 85 -25.09 -11.85 -6.57
C GLU A 85 -23.84 -11.42 -7.34
N LEU A 86 -22.75 -12.18 -7.21
CA LEU A 86 -21.49 -11.86 -7.90
C LEU A 86 -21.58 -12.16 -9.41
N ALA A 87 -22.33 -13.18 -9.83
CA ALA A 87 -22.56 -13.45 -11.25
C ALA A 87 -23.35 -12.32 -11.92
N GLU A 88 -24.38 -11.77 -11.26
CA GLU A 88 -25.14 -10.63 -11.79
C GLU A 88 -24.26 -9.39 -11.97
N ILE A 89 -23.39 -9.09 -11.00
CA ILE A 89 -22.43 -7.97 -11.11
C ILE A 89 -21.43 -8.22 -12.25
N ARG A 90 -20.97 -9.47 -12.42
CA ARG A 90 -19.97 -9.86 -13.43
C ARG A 90 -20.46 -9.63 -14.87
N LYS A 91 -21.79 -9.66 -15.13
CA LYS A 91 -22.37 -9.37 -16.45
C LYS A 91 -21.99 -7.99 -17.02
N ARG A 92 -21.53 -7.06 -16.17
CA ARG A 92 -20.99 -5.75 -16.60
C ARG A 92 -19.77 -5.87 -17.51
N TRP A 93 -19.04 -6.99 -17.47
CA TRP A 93 -17.86 -7.22 -18.30
C TRP A 93 -18.10 -8.37 -19.30
N ALA A 94 -18.66 -8.03 -20.46
CA ALA A 94 -19.02 -9.00 -21.50
C ALA A 94 -17.84 -9.79 -22.10
N THR A 95 -16.61 -9.29 -21.95
CA THR A 95 -15.40 -9.91 -22.54
C THR A 95 -14.59 -10.74 -21.56
N LEU A 96 -15.03 -10.88 -20.31
CA LEU A 96 -14.32 -11.73 -19.36
C LEU A 96 -14.56 -13.21 -19.67
N PRO A 97 -13.52 -14.05 -19.57
CA PRO A 97 -13.69 -15.49 -19.75
C PRO A 97 -14.57 -16.08 -18.64
N GLU A 98 -15.15 -17.25 -18.93
CA GLU A 98 -15.70 -18.12 -17.90
C GLU A 98 -14.56 -18.60 -16.99
N LEU A 99 -14.81 -18.58 -15.68
CA LEU A 99 -13.82 -18.91 -14.66
C LEU A 99 -14.36 -20.04 -13.77
N ILE A 100 -13.47 -20.92 -13.34
CA ILE A 100 -13.77 -21.94 -12.33
C ILE A 100 -13.36 -21.35 -10.97
N PRO A 101 -14.31 -21.05 -10.06
CA PRO A 101 -14.02 -20.24 -8.88
C PRO A 101 -12.92 -20.79 -7.97
N ASP A 102 -12.88 -22.12 -7.78
CA ASP A 102 -11.86 -22.77 -6.95
C ASP A 102 -10.47 -22.72 -7.59
N GLU A 103 -10.39 -22.75 -8.93
CA GLU A 103 -9.13 -22.62 -9.64
C GLU A 103 -8.54 -21.21 -9.50
N GLU A 104 -9.36 -20.17 -9.56
CA GLU A 104 -8.89 -18.77 -9.45
C GLU A 104 -8.20 -18.49 -8.11
N ARG A 105 -8.66 -19.17 -7.05
CA ARG A 105 -8.02 -19.14 -5.74
C ARG A 105 -6.65 -19.78 -5.75
N THR A 106 -6.51 -20.95 -6.36
CA THR A 106 -5.20 -21.62 -6.52
C THR A 106 -4.24 -20.86 -7.44
N ARG A 107 -4.76 -20.09 -8.39
CA ARG A 107 -3.98 -19.20 -9.28
C ARG A 107 -3.53 -17.91 -8.58
N GLY A 108 -4.01 -17.64 -7.37
CA GLY A 108 -3.68 -16.43 -6.61
C GLY A 108 -4.34 -15.17 -7.17
N ARG A 109 -5.47 -15.31 -7.86
CA ARG A 109 -6.24 -14.17 -8.42
C ARG A 109 -7.23 -13.58 -7.43
N CYS A 110 -7.60 -14.34 -6.40
CA CYS A 110 -8.52 -13.90 -5.36
C CYS A 110 -7.84 -12.98 -4.35
N PRO A 111 -8.44 -11.82 -4.03
CA PRO A 111 -8.15 -11.12 -2.79
C PRO A 111 -8.30 -12.05 -1.57
N LEU A 112 -7.46 -11.84 -0.56
CA LEU A 112 -7.67 -12.47 0.74
C LEU A 112 -8.93 -11.88 1.40
N THR A 113 -9.67 -12.73 2.13
CA THR A 113 -10.77 -12.26 2.98
C THR A 113 -10.23 -11.44 4.15
N PRO A 114 -11.03 -10.59 4.81
CA PRO A 114 -10.58 -9.89 6.02
C PRO A 114 -10.06 -10.83 7.11
N HIS A 115 -10.71 -11.99 7.29
CA HIS A 115 -10.25 -13.01 8.22
C HIS A 115 -8.87 -13.56 7.84
N GLU A 116 -8.62 -13.84 6.56
CA GLU A 116 -7.34 -14.35 6.08
C GLU A 116 -6.21 -13.32 6.20
N VAL A 117 -6.51 -12.05 5.99
CA VAL A 117 -5.57 -10.95 6.30
C VAL A 117 -5.23 -10.96 7.79
N GLY A 118 -6.23 -11.09 8.65
CA GLY A 118 -6.03 -11.18 10.10
C GLY A 118 -5.13 -12.36 10.49
N LEU A 119 -5.43 -13.57 9.98
CA LEU A 119 -4.64 -14.77 10.21
C LEU A 119 -3.20 -14.62 9.72
N MET A 120 -3.00 -14.00 8.55
CA MET A 120 -1.67 -13.69 8.02
C MET A 120 -0.89 -12.78 8.98
N LEU A 121 -1.48 -11.69 9.44
CA LEU A 121 -0.82 -10.76 10.36
C LEU A 121 -0.48 -11.41 11.70
N ARG A 122 -1.41 -12.16 12.29
CA ARG A 122 -1.17 -12.94 13.50
C ARG A 122 -0.01 -13.93 13.32
N ALA A 123 0.01 -14.64 12.19
CA ALA A 123 1.07 -15.59 11.87
C ALA A 123 2.44 -14.92 11.64
N LEU A 124 2.47 -13.68 11.13
CA LEU A 124 3.68 -12.87 10.97
C LEU A 124 4.19 -12.27 12.28
N GLY A 125 3.41 -12.34 13.37
CA GLY A 125 3.82 -11.90 14.71
C GLY A 125 3.18 -10.60 15.20
N PHE A 126 2.23 -10.04 14.46
CA PHE A 126 1.44 -8.91 14.96
C PHE A 126 0.53 -9.38 16.10
N LYS A 127 0.57 -8.67 17.23
CA LYS A 127 -0.19 -8.97 18.45
C LYS A 127 -1.62 -8.42 18.36
N ASN A 128 -2.53 -8.91 19.20
CA ASN A 128 -3.95 -8.48 19.19
C ASN A 128 -4.12 -6.99 19.50
N ASP A 129 -3.24 -6.44 20.35
CA ASP A 129 -3.22 -5.02 20.72
C ASP A 129 -2.69 -4.11 19.60
N THR A 130 -2.30 -4.65 18.45
CA THR A 130 -1.91 -3.85 17.28
C THR A 130 -3.07 -2.98 16.81
N TYR A 131 -2.81 -1.67 16.68
CA TYR A 131 -3.77 -0.72 16.14
C TYR A 131 -3.84 -0.82 14.62
N LEU A 132 -5.02 -1.12 14.10
CA LEU A 132 -5.30 -1.20 12.66
C LEU A 132 -6.08 0.03 12.20
N TYR A 133 -5.57 0.70 11.17
CA TYR A 133 -6.38 1.56 10.31
C TYR A 133 -6.80 0.76 9.08
N VAL A 134 -8.10 0.55 8.90
CA VAL A 134 -8.63 -0.24 7.78
C VAL A 134 -9.20 0.69 6.72
N ALA A 135 -8.50 0.74 5.58
CA ALA A 135 -8.89 1.44 4.37
C ALA A 135 -9.70 0.50 3.47
N SER A 136 -10.99 0.80 3.30
CA SER A 136 -11.86 0.01 2.43
C SER A 136 -13.00 0.86 1.86
N GLY A 137 -13.49 0.45 0.69
CA GLY A 137 -14.84 0.79 0.23
C GLY A 137 -15.90 -0.04 0.95
N GLU A 138 -17.00 -0.32 0.25
CA GLU A 138 -18.07 -1.20 0.72
C GLU A 138 -17.60 -2.66 0.70
N VAL A 139 -17.38 -3.25 1.88
CA VAL A 139 -16.94 -4.65 2.01
C VAL A 139 -18.12 -5.59 1.76
N TYR A 140 -17.97 -6.54 0.84
CA TYR A 140 -19.00 -7.55 0.56
C TYR A 140 -19.32 -8.38 1.82
N GLY A 141 -20.61 -8.48 2.15
CA GLY A 141 -21.10 -9.09 3.39
C GLY A 141 -20.98 -8.21 4.65
N GLY A 142 -20.46 -6.98 4.51
CA GLY A 142 -20.47 -5.95 5.54
C GLY A 142 -19.81 -6.37 6.86
N GLU A 143 -20.48 -6.05 7.97
CA GLU A 143 -19.96 -6.29 9.32
C GLU A 143 -19.67 -7.77 9.59
N LYS A 144 -20.50 -8.69 9.07
CA LYS A 144 -20.28 -10.14 9.23
C LYS A 144 -18.93 -10.59 8.65
N THR A 145 -18.52 -10.01 7.53
CA THR A 145 -17.25 -10.33 6.88
C THR A 145 -16.05 -9.68 7.59
N LEU A 146 -16.26 -8.53 8.24
CA LEU A 146 -15.23 -7.81 9.01
C LEU A 146 -15.03 -8.37 10.43
N GLN A 147 -16.06 -8.97 11.02
CA GLN A 147 -16.08 -9.42 12.42
C GLN A 147 -14.86 -10.29 12.79
N PRO A 148 -14.47 -11.33 12.03
CA PRO A 148 -13.31 -12.14 12.41
C PRO A 148 -11.99 -11.36 12.44
N LEU A 149 -11.85 -10.31 11.61
CA LEU A 149 -10.68 -9.44 11.65
C LEU A 149 -10.68 -8.58 12.92
N LYS A 150 -11.84 -8.06 13.33
CA LYS A 150 -12.03 -7.30 14.58
C LYS A 150 -11.77 -8.16 15.83
N GLU A 151 -12.15 -9.43 15.80
CA GLU A 151 -11.86 -10.37 16.89
C GLU A 151 -10.35 -10.63 17.05
N LEU A 152 -9.62 -10.73 15.94
CA LEU A 152 -8.16 -10.90 15.96
C LEU A 152 -7.40 -9.62 16.36
N PHE A 153 -7.98 -8.45 16.05
CA PHE A 153 -7.41 -7.12 16.31
C PHE A 153 -8.50 -6.15 16.77
N PRO A 154 -8.79 -6.10 18.09
CA PRO A 154 -9.85 -5.24 18.64
C PRO A 154 -9.62 -3.74 18.46
N ASN A 155 -8.37 -3.29 18.32
CA ASN A 155 -8.01 -1.90 18.04
C ASN A 155 -8.20 -1.59 16.54
N PHE A 156 -9.45 -1.69 16.08
CA PHE A 156 -9.85 -1.55 14.68
C PHE A 156 -10.48 -0.19 14.41
N TYR A 157 -9.89 0.58 13.49
CA TYR A 157 -10.33 1.93 13.16
C TYR A 157 -10.49 2.09 11.65
N THR A 158 -11.53 2.80 11.23
CA THR A 158 -11.72 3.20 9.83
C THR A 158 -11.71 4.73 9.72
N LYS A 159 -11.67 5.27 8.51
CA LYS A 159 -11.84 6.71 8.28
C LYS A 159 -13.09 7.25 8.94
N GLU A 160 -14.21 6.53 8.92
CA GLU A 160 -15.48 6.93 9.52
C GLU A 160 -15.35 7.05 11.04
N ILE A 161 -14.70 6.09 11.70
CA ILE A 161 -14.51 6.09 13.16
C ILE A 161 -13.56 7.23 13.59
N VAL A 162 -12.45 7.41 12.87
CA VAL A 162 -11.41 8.39 13.24
C VAL A 162 -11.81 9.82 12.89
N ALA A 163 -12.60 10.01 11.83
CA ALA A 163 -13.06 11.31 11.39
C ALA A 163 -14.35 11.77 12.07
N GLY A 164 -15.29 10.85 12.33
CA GLY A 164 -16.65 11.18 12.73
C GLY A 164 -17.35 12.05 11.68
N ASP A 165 -18.10 13.05 12.15
CA ASP A 165 -18.86 13.97 11.30
C ASP A 165 -18.02 14.81 10.34
N GLU A 166 -16.72 14.98 10.62
CA GLU A 166 -15.83 15.76 9.77
C GLU A 166 -15.57 15.10 8.40
N LEU A 167 -15.95 13.83 8.24
CA LEU A 167 -15.87 13.14 6.95
C LEU A 167 -16.95 13.59 5.95
N LYS A 168 -18.05 14.18 6.43
CA LYS A 168 -19.24 14.54 5.61
C LYS A 168 -18.91 15.27 4.30
N PRO A 169 -17.99 16.25 4.24
CA PRO A 169 -17.65 16.95 3.00
C PRO A 169 -17.04 16.06 1.89
N PHE A 170 -16.53 14.88 2.25
CA PHE A 170 -15.88 13.94 1.34
C PHE A 170 -16.77 12.77 0.93
N LEU A 171 -17.84 12.47 1.68
CA LEU A 171 -18.73 11.32 1.46
C LEU A 171 -19.31 11.22 0.03
N PRO A 172 -19.67 12.33 -0.65
CA PRO A 172 -20.21 12.23 -2.02
C PRO A 172 -19.20 11.77 -3.08
N TYR A 173 -17.91 11.70 -2.74
CA TYR A 173 -16.83 11.44 -3.71
C TYR A 173 -15.93 10.29 -3.27
N SER A 174 -16.22 9.09 -3.77
CA SER A 174 -15.43 7.87 -3.48
C SER A 174 -13.93 8.04 -3.75
N SER A 175 -13.57 8.76 -4.82
CA SER A 175 -12.16 9.06 -5.15
C SER A 175 -11.47 9.94 -4.11
N ARG A 176 -12.19 10.85 -3.45
CA ARG A 176 -11.63 11.68 -2.37
C ARG A 176 -11.44 10.86 -1.09
N LEU A 177 -12.37 9.96 -0.78
CA LEU A 177 -12.24 9.03 0.34
C LEU A 177 -11.03 8.10 0.14
N ALA A 178 -10.87 7.52 -1.05
CA ALA A 178 -9.71 6.70 -1.39
C ALA A 178 -8.39 7.49 -1.31
N ALA A 179 -8.40 8.78 -1.68
CA ALA A 179 -7.23 9.64 -1.55
C ALA A 179 -6.89 9.97 -0.08
N ILE A 180 -7.89 10.10 0.80
CA ILE A 180 -7.67 10.22 2.25
C ILE A 180 -7.04 8.93 2.78
N ASP A 181 -7.61 7.77 2.43
CA ASP A 181 -7.08 6.46 2.81
C ASP A 181 -5.64 6.27 2.32
N TYR A 182 -5.30 6.74 1.10
CA TYR A 182 -3.93 6.72 0.59
C TYR A 182 -2.97 7.45 1.53
N VAL A 183 -3.31 8.66 1.96
CA VAL A 183 -2.44 9.45 2.86
C VAL A 183 -2.21 8.70 4.17
N VAL A 184 -3.25 8.13 4.77
CA VAL A 184 -3.12 7.39 6.03
C VAL A 184 -2.29 6.11 5.85
N CYS A 185 -2.49 5.40 4.73
CA CYS A 185 -1.73 4.21 4.39
C CYS A 185 -0.23 4.51 4.16
N ASP A 186 0.09 5.57 3.43
CA ASP A 186 1.47 5.99 3.12
C ASP A 186 2.22 6.41 4.40
N GLU A 187 1.52 7.00 5.37
CA GLU A 187 2.09 7.46 6.64
C GLU A 187 2.15 6.41 7.75
N SER A 188 1.49 5.26 7.57
CA SER A 188 1.52 4.15 8.52
C SER A 188 2.91 3.52 8.66
N ASP A 189 3.17 2.89 9.81
CA ASP A 189 4.44 2.19 10.06
C ASP A 189 4.56 0.92 9.21
N VAL A 190 3.45 0.21 9.02
CA VAL A 190 3.32 -0.94 8.13
C VAL A 190 2.06 -0.80 7.30
N PHE A 191 2.20 -0.92 5.97
CA PHE A 191 1.07 -1.03 5.06
C PHE A 191 0.85 -2.49 4.66
N VAL A 192 -0.39 -2.93 4.62
CA VAL A 192 -0.79 -4.30 4.27
C VAL A 192 -1.91 -4.23 3.26
N ALA A 193 -1.84 -5.01 2.19
CA ALA A 193 -2.94 -5.15 1.24
C ALA A 193 -3.50 -6.57 1.25
N ASN A 194 -4.81 -6.73 0.97
CA ASN A 194 -5.42 -8.04 0.76
C ASN A 194 -5.29 -8.55 -0.69
N ASN A 195 -4.91 -7.67 -1.62
CA ASN A 195 -4.58 -8.00 -3.01
C ASN A 195 -3.47 -7.06 -3.53
N ASN A 196 -2.85 -7.38 -4.68
CA ASN A 196 -1.86 -6.50 -5.30
C ASN A 196 -2.48 -5.58 -6.39
N GLY A 197 -3.49 -4.79 -6.01
CA GLY A 197 -4.17 -3.85 -6.90
C GLY A 197 -3.42 -2.52 -7.10
N ASN A 198 -3.98 -1.61 -7.89
CA ASN A 198 -3.34 -0.33 -8.24
C ASN A 198 -2.90 0.50 -7.03
N MET A 199 -3.78 0.65 -6.03
CA MET A 199 -3.45 1.41 -4.82
C MET A 199 -2.27 0.78 -4.05
N ALA A 200 -2.25 -0.55 -3.93
CA ALA A 200 -1.16 -1.26 -3.27
C ALA A 200 0.18 -1.04 -3.98
N LYS A 201 0.17 -1.07 -5.32
CA LYS A 201 1.36 -0.82 -6.15
C LYS A 201 1.89 0.60 -5.97
N ILE A 202 1.03 1.61 -6.11
CA ILE A 202 1.44 3.02 -5.98
C ILE A 202 1.97 3.30 -4.57
N LEU A 203 1.31 2.78 -3.53
CA LEU A 203 1.79 2.89 -2.15
C LEU A 203 3.13 2.18 -1.96
N ALA A 204 3.33 0.99 -2.54
CA ALA A 204 4.61 0.30 -2.46
C ALA A 204 5.75 1.13 -3.08
N GLY A 205 5.53 1.75 -4.25
CA GLY A 205 6.52 2.65 -4.85
C GLY A 205 6.78 3.89 -4.02
N SER A 206 5.73 4.56 -3.53
CA SER A 206 5.83 5.75 -2.66
C SER A 206 6.64 5.44 -1.41
N ARG A 207 6.30 4.35 -0.72
CA ARG A 207 6.95 3.88 0.50
C ARG A 207 8.35 3.33 0.27
N ARG A 208 8.77 3.03 -0.96
CA ARG A 208 10.17 2.75 -1.32
C ARG A 208 10.95 4.04 -1.58
N TYR A 209 10.32 5.02 -2.21
CA TYR A 209 10.95 6.25 -2.67
C TYR A 209 11.14 7.29 -1.55
N MET A 210 10.12 7.53 -0.72
CA MET A 210 10.10 8.60 0.31
C MET A 210 10.77 8.21 1.64
N GLY A 211 11.69 7.24 1.61
CA GLY A 211 12.23 6.59 2.81
C GLY A 211 11.49 5.28 3.06
N HIS A 212 12.25 4.18 3.02
CA HIS A 212 11.71 2.84 3.01
C HIS A 212 10.79 2.56 4.21
N LYS A 213 9.51 2.29 3.96
CA LYS A 213 8.54 1.79 4.96
C LYS A 213 8.00 0.42 4.55
N ARG A 214 7.69 -0.43 5.53
CA ARG A 214 7.27 -1.82 5.32
C ARG A 214 5.94 -1.90 4.56
N THR A 215 5.90 -2.69 3.48
CA THR A 215 4.70 -2.91 2.66
C THR A 215 4.49 -4.41 2.44
N ILE A 216 3.47 -4.98 3.06
CA ILE A 216 3.14 -6.41 3.00
C ILE A 216 2.05 -6.63 1.97
N ARG A 217 2.37 -7.38 0.92
CA ARG A 217 1.39 -7.86 -0.07
C ARG A 217 1.22 -9.36 0.10
N PRO A 218 0.08 -9.95 -0.26
CA PRO A 218 -0.12 -11.38 -0.06
C PRO A 218 0.54 -12.16 -1.19
N ASN A 219 1.26 -13.23 -0.85
CA ASN A 219 1.58 -14.29 -1.78
C ASN A 219 0.34 -15.16 -2.02
N ALA A 220 -0.66 -14.58 -2.67
CA ALA A 220 -2.01 -15.14 -2.77
C ALA A 220 -2.03 -16.59 -3.28
N LYS A 221 -1.14 -16.92 -4.23
CA LYS A 221 -1.00 -18.28 -4.77
C LYS A 221 -0.62 -19.30 -3.68
N ARG A 222 0.42 -19.02 -2.88
CA ARG A 222 0.88 -19.95 -1.83
C ARG A 222 0.00 -19.89 -0.58
N LEU A 223 -0.53 -18.71 -0.26
CA LEU A 223 -1.40 -18.52 0.90
C LEU A 223 -2.80 -19.13 0.71
N GLY A 224 -3.39 -19.05 -0.48
CA GLY A 224 -4.73 -19.56 -0.75
C GLY A 224 -4.89 -21.04 -0.39
N ALA A 225 -3.95 -21.89 -0.83
CA ALA A 225 -3.91 -23.31 -0.49
C ALA A 225 -3.67 -23.54 1.02
N LEU A 226 -2.83 -22.72 1.65
CA LEU A 226 -2.53 -22.82 3.07
C LEU A 226 -3.74 -22.49 3.95
N PHE A 227 -4.54 -21.47 3.57
CA PHE A 227 -5.76 -21.10 4.29
C PHE A 227 -6.84 -22.18 4.19
N GLN A 228 -7.03 -22.80 3.01
CA GLN A 228 -7.94 -23.95 2.86
C GLN A 228 -7.55 -25.13 3.78
N ALA A 229 -6.26 -25.31 4.04
CA ALA A 229 -5.75 -26.34 4.93
C ALA A 229 -5.61 -25.88 6.40
N ARG A 230 -6.07 -24.67 6.77
CA ARG A 230 -5.82 -24.08 8.10
C ARG A 230 -6.24 -25.00 9.25
N ASN A 231 -7.41 -25.63 9.13
CA ASN A 231 -8.01 -26.50 10.16
C ASN A 231 -7.37 -27.89 10.23
N LYS A 232 -6.49 -28.24 9.27
CA LYS A 232 -5.76 -29.51 9.23
C LYS A 232 -4.40 -29.45 9.94
N MET A 233 -4.08 -28.33 10.61
CA MET A 233 -2.80 -28.15 11.30
C MET A 233 -2.90 -27.23 12.51
N ASN A 234 -2.02 -27.43 13.49
CA ASN A 234 -1.91 -26.54 14.66
C ASN A 234 -1.38 -25.14 14.29
N TRP A 235 -1.48 -24.20 15.23
CA TRP A 235 -1.10 -22.79 15.01
C TRP A 235 0.38 -22.63 14.67
N ASP A 236 1.28 -23.31 15.38
CA ASP A 236 2.73 -23.14 15.17
C ASP A 236 3.17 -23.58 13.78
N THR A 237 2.60 -24.70 13.31
CA THR A 237 2.84 -25.19 11.94
C THR A 237 2.29 -24.22 10.90
N PHE A 238 1.08 -23.71 11.12
CA PHE A 238 0.48 -22.72 10.23
C PHE A 238 1.30 -21.43 10.17
N SER A 239 1.68 -20.87 11.33
CA SER A 239 2.47 -19.64 11.42
C SER A 239 3.81 -19.79 10.69
N ARG A 240 4.53 -20.90 10.91
CA ARG A 240 5.80 -21.18 10.21
C ARG A 240 5.61 -21.27 8.70
N LYS A 241 4.54 -21.93 8.23
CA LYS A 241 4.21 -22.02 6.80
C LYS A 241 3.83 -20.66 6.21
N VAL A 242 3.06 -19.83 6.91
CA VAL A 242 2.74 -18.47 6.46
C VAL A 242 4.01 -17.65 6.29
N LYS A 243 4.92 -17.66 7.27
CA LYS A 243 6.22 -16.96 7.18
C LYS A 243 7.03 -17.42 5.96
N SER A 244 7.10 -18.73 5.72
CA SER A 244 7.75 -19.29 4.52
C SER A 244 7.05 -18.87 3.21
N CYS A 245 5.71 -18.83 3.18
CA CYS A 245 4.92 -18.38 2.04
C CYS A 245 5.12 -16.89 1.73
N GLN A 246 5.27 -16.06 2.77
CA GLN A 246 5.40 -14.61 2.65
C GLN A 246 6.82 -14.11 2.38
N SER A 247 7.83 -14.99 2.40
CA SER A 247 9.19 -14.62 2.01
C SER A 247 9.21 -13.99 0.61
N GLY A 248 9.77 -12.77 0.50
CA GLY A 248 9.78 -12.00 -0.75
C GLY A 248 8.48 -11.23 -1.08
N PHE A 249 7.56 -11.12 -0.13
CA PHE A 249 6.30 -10.35 -0.25
C PHE A 249 6.13 -9.37 0.92
N MET A 250 7.23 -9.08 1.61
CA MET A 250 7.30 -8.23 2.79
C MET A 250 7.77 -6.80 2.45
N GLY A 251 7.92 -6.46 1.18
CA GLY A 251 8.27 -5.11 0.73
C GLY A 251 9.77 -4.83 0.79
N GLU A 252 10.63 -5.85 0.80
CA GLU A 252 12.08 -5.65 0.92
C GLU A 252 12.61 -4.70 -0.16
N PRO A 253 13.58 -3.81 0.13
CA PRO A 253 14.09 -2.83 -0.84
C PRO A 253 14.51 -3.44 -2.19
N GLU A 254 15.08 -4.65 -2.17
CA GLU A 254 15.59 -5.38 -3.33
C GLU A 254 14.72 -6.60 -3.73
N GLU A 255 13.44 -6.59 -3.37
CA GLU A 255 12.49 -7.68 -3.64
C GLU A 255 12.42 -8.08 -5.13
N VAL A 256 12.62 -7.12 -6.04
CA VAL A 256 12.62 -7.33 -7.49
C VAL A 256 13.90 -6.77 -8.10
N ARG A 257 14.49 -7.53 -9.03
CA ARG A 257 15.68 -7.10 -9.77
C ARG A 257 15.38 -5.80 -10.56
N PRO A 258 16.29 -4.81 -10.59
CA PRO A 258 16.14 -3.61 -11.40
C PRO A 258 15.79 -3.94 -12.86
N GLY A 259 14.84 -3.20 -13.44
CA GLY A 259 14.34 -3.44 -14.80
C GLY A 259 13.28 -4.54 -14.91
N ARG A 260 12.97 -5.25 -13.82
CA ARG A 260 11.79 -6.12 -13.71
C ARG A 260 10.74 -5.47 -12.80
N GLY A 261 9.46 -5.78 -13.05
CA GLY A 261 8.35 -5.23 -12.28
C GLY A 261 7.82 -3.90 -12.84
N GLU A 262 6.70 -3.47 -12.29
CA GLU A 262 6.02 -2.23 -12.70
C GLU A 262 6.67 -1.02 -12.02
N PHE A 263 6.95 0.05 -12.79
CA PHE A 263 7.61 1.26 -12.28
C PHE A 263 6.93 1.83 -11.02
N HIS A 264 5.60 1.83 -10.98
CA HIS A 264 4.83 2.39 -9.86
C HIS A 264 4.96 1.58 -8.57
N GLU A 265 5.31 0.30 -8.66
CA GLU A 265 5.55 -0.59 -7.51
C GLU A 265 7.05 -0.68 -7.16
N TYR A 266 7.92 -0.68 -8.18
CA TYR A 266 9.37 -0.86 -8.06
C TYR A 266 10.15 0.27 -8.78
N PRO A 267 10.18 1.49 -8.20
CA PRO A 267 10.85 2.65 -8.80
C PRO A 267 12.37 2.60 -8.65
N SER A 268 13.02 1.50 -9.06
CA SER A 268 14.46 1.27 -8.89
C SER A 268 15.33 2.36 -9.55
N SER A 269 14.86 2.95 -10.65
CA SER A 269 15.51 4.09 -11.31
C SER A 269 15.48 5.39 -10.49
N CYS A 270 14.59 5.48 -9.50
CA CYS A 270 14.39 6.65 -8.65
C CYS A 270 15.22 6.60 -7.37
N ILE A 271 15.77 5.44 -7.00
CA ILE A 271 16.45 5.22 -5.73
C ILE A 271 17.97 5.31 -5.98
N CYS A 272 18.64 6.19 -5.23
CA CYS A 272 20.09 6.34 -5.34
C CYS A 272 20.78 5.09 -4.78
N LYS A 273 21.73 4.53 -5.55
CA LYS A 273 22.53 3.35 -5.12
C LYS A 273 23.54 3.67 -4.02
N THR A 274 23.93 4.93 -3.91
CA THR A 274 24.83 5.45 -2.89
C THR A 274 24.09 6.48 -2.04
N PRO A 275 24.23 6.43 -0.70
CA PRO A 275 23.80 7.54 0.14
C PRO A 275 24.41 8.83 -0.39
N PHE A 276 23.63 9.91 -0.44
CA PHE A 276 24.15 11.20 -0.83
C PHE A 276 25.17 11.65 0.23
N ASN A 277 26.46 11.60 -0.10
CA ASN A 277 27.50 12.06 0.81
C ASN A 277 27.54 13.58 0.77
N HIS A 278 26.96 14.24 1.77
CA HIS A 278 26.80 15.70 1.77
C HIS A 278 28.15 16.42 1.76
N SER A 279 29.17 15.84 2.41
CA SER A 279 30.56 16.32 2.41
C SER A 279 31.18 16.36 1.01
N ASN A 280 30.99 15.31 0.19
CA ASN A 280 31.49 15.30 -1.19
C ASN A 280 30.80 16.35 -2.08
N PHE A 281 29.53 16.70 -1.81
CA PHE A 281 28.83 17.74 -2.55
C PHE A 281 29.29 19.14 -2.12
N ILE A 282 29.50 19.36 -0.82
CA ILE A 282 30.03 20.62 -0.28
C ILE A 282 31.46 20.86 -0.77
N GLU A 283 32.32 19.84 -0.79
CA GLU A 283 33.67 19.96 -1.39
C GLU A 283 33.62 20.26 -2.88
N LYS A 284 32.74 19.60 -3.65
CA LYS A 284 32.57 19.89 -5.09
C LYS A 284 31.99 21.27 -5.35
N TYR A 285 31.08 21.73 -4.51
CA TYR A 285 30.46 23.05 -4.62
C TYR A 285 31.48 24.14 -4.25
N ASN A 286 32.20 23.98 -3.14
CA ASN A 286 33.26 24.90 -2.72
C ASN A 286 34.41 24.99 -3.73
N ASN A 287 34.70 23.90 -4.46
CA ASN A 287 35.68 23.90 -5.55
C ASN A 287 35.16 24.56 -6.84
N HIS A 288 33.84 24.75 -7.00
CA HIS A 288 33.23 25.39 -8.17
C HIS A 288 32.71 26.81 -7.92
N THR A 289 32.48 27.22 -6.67
CA THR A 289 32.01 28.55 -6.30
C THR A 289 33.09 29.36 -5.60
N SER A 290 34.18 29.63 -6.31
CA SER A 290 35.09 30.74 -6.00
C SER A 290 34.61 32.08 -6.59
N SER A 291 33.44 32.11 -7.25
CA SER A 291 32.78 33.37 -7.64
C SER A 291 31.26 33.23 -7.73
N THR A 292 30.51 33.56 -6.66
CA THR A 292 29.22 34.30 -6.65
C THR A 292 28.48 34.14 -5.31
N ASN A 293 27.77 35.20 -4.91
CA ASN A 293 27.22 35.46 -3.57
C ASN A 293 26.23 34.40 -3.02
N PRO A 294 26.23 34.14 -1.69
CA PRO A 294 25.36 33.17 -1.03
C PRO A 294 24.07 33.83 -0.54
N SER A 295 22.97 33.74 -1.29
CA SER A 295 21.65 34.20 -0.78
C SER A 295 20.43 33.34 -1.11
N LEU A 296 20.61 32.11 -1.60
CA LEU A 296 19.50 31.20 -1.90
C LEU A 296 19.65 29.85 -1.20
N LEU A 297 19.56 29.84 0.13
CA LEU A 297 19.33 28.60 0.89
C LEU A 297 17.83 28.46 1.17
N ASP A 298 17.16 27.59 0.40
CA ASP A 298 15.75 27.25 0.54
C ASP A 298 15.45 26.69 1.95
N SER A 299 14.44 27.27 2.60
CA SER A 299 13.93 27.01 3.94
C SER A 299 13.61 25.53 4.28
N ARG A 300 13.65 24.63 3.29
CA ARG A 300 13.39 23.18 3.46
C ARG A 300 14.54 22.39 4.08
N TYR A 301 15.77 22.89 4.09
CA TYR A 301 16.92 22.14 4.66
C TYR A 301 17.05 22.22 6.18
N ARG A 302 16.42 23.21 6.84
CA ARG A 302 16.46 23.31 8.32
C ARG A 302 15.70 22.17 9.01
N TYR A 303 14.74 21.53 8.34
CA TYR A 303 13.98 20.43 8.93
C TYR A 303 14.76 19.10 8.94
N ILE A 304 15.73 18.93 8.05
CA ILE A 304 16.54 17.71 7.95
C ILE A 304 17.63 17.70 9.04
N HIS A 305 18.20 18.87 9.36
CA HIS A 305 19.30 18.98 10.33
C HIS A 305 18.90 18.65 11.78
N ASN A 306 17.63 18.82 12.15
CA ASN A 306 17.16 18.50 13.51
C ASN A 306 16.77 17.03 13.70
N SER A 307 16.67 16.25 12.61
CA SER A 307 16.28 14.83 12.68
C SER A 307 17.47 13.89 12.73
N SER A 308 18.64 14.29 12.20
CA SER A 308 19.83 13.43 12.14
C SER A 308 20.47 13.20 13.51
N ASP A 309 20.44 14.21 14.39
CA ASP A 309 21.09 14.12 15.71
C ASP A 309 20.30 13.27 16.73
N LEU A 310 19.04 12.94 16.42
CA LEU A 310 18.20 12.09 17.27
C LEU A 310 18.29 10.60 16.90
N ASP A 311 18.58 10.28 15.64
CA ASP A 311 18.59 8.90 15.14
C ASP A 311 19.89 8.14 15.43
N GLU A 312 21.02 8.85 15.59
CA GLU A 312 22.32 8.20 15.88
C GLU A 312 22.36 7.58 17.29
N LYS A 313 21.63 8.14 18.26
CA LYS A 313 21.55 7.59 19.63
C LYS A 313 20.60 6.41 19.78
N ILE A 314 19.71 6.16 18.82
CA ILE A 314 18.72 5.08 18.92
C ILE A 314 19.21 3.79 18.26
N LEU A 315 20.16 3.88 17.32
CA LEU A 315 20.70 2.72 16.58
C LEU A 315 21.72 1.87 17.37
N GLN A 316 22.16 2.29 18.56
CA GLN A 316 23.11 1.52 19.39
C GLN A 316 22.46 0.59 20.45
N LYS A 317 21.13 0.45 20.50
CA LYS A 317 20.45 -0.41 21.49
C LYS A 317 19.46 -1.42 20.90
N LEU A 318 19.87 -2.16 19.87
CA LEU A 318 19.09 -3.28 19.32
C LEU A 318 19.98 -4.50 18.98
N TYR A 319 20.52 -5.14 20.02
CA TYR A 319 20.38 -6.59 20.18
C TYR A 319 19.36 -6.83 21.30
#